data_AF-A0A833LI85-F1
#
_entry.id   AF-A0A833LI85-F1
#
_cell.length_a   1.000
_cell.length_b   1.000
_cell.length_c   1.000
_cell.angle_alpha   90.00
_cell.angle_beta   90.00
_cell.angle_gamma   90.00
#
_symmetry.space_group_name_H-M   'P 1'
#
loop_
_entity.id
_entity.type
_entity.pdbx_description
1 polymer ?
#
loop_
_entity_poly.entity_id
_entity_poly.type
_entity_poly.pdbx_seq_one_letter_code
_entity_poly.pdbx_strand_id
1 'polypeptide(L)'
;YHHYAGDPLEVLLLYPDGTGEVRVMGGDLAAGMRPQLVVPARTFHMSRLEPALGYALLGTTEWPGVEAPDDVETGEREALIAAYPSIAATIRSFMDGTGAVLPRGAAGG
;
A
#
# COMPACT_ATOMS: atom_id res chain seq x y z
N TYR A 1 -4.01 -2.00 -9.40
CA TYR A 1 -5.12 -2.29 -8.48
C TYR A 1 -6.33 -1.48 -8.91
N HIS A 2 -7.52 -2.05 -8.81
CA HIS A 2 -8.81 -1.43 -9.07
C HIS A 2 -9.72 -1.72 -7.88
N HIS A 3 -10.18 -0.68 -7.17
CA HIS A 3 -11.13 -0.81 -6.05
C HIS A 3 -12.55 -0.87 -6.59
N TYR A 4 -13.29 -1.91 -6.20
CA TYR A 4 -14.65 -2.16 -6.68
C TYR A 4 -15.70 -1.90 -5.59
N ALA A 5 -15.46 -2.32 -4.35
CA ALA A 5 -16.40 -2.17 -3.25
C ALA A 5 -15.73 -2.33 -1.88
N GLY A 6 -16.44 -1.95 -0.82
CA GLY A 6 -15.97 -2.09 0.56
C GLY A 6 -15.15 -0.90 1.04
N ASP A 7 -14.39 -1.12 2.11
CA ASP A 7 -13.58 -0.11 2.79
C ASP A 7 -12.42 0.38 1.92
N PRO A 8 -11.91 1.59 2.21
CA PRO A 8 -10.64 2.04 1.66
C PRO A 8 -9.49 1.08 2.01
N LEU A 9 -8.54 0.95 1.08
CA LEU A 9 -7.35 0.13 1.25
C LEU A 9 -6.11 1.03 1.22
N GLU A 10 -5.31 1.00 2.27
CA GLU A 10 -3.98 1.61 2.24
C GLU A 10 -3.01 0.68 1.52
N VAL A 11 -2.18 1.24 0.64
CA VAL A 11 -1.15 0.51 -0.10
C VAL A 11 0.18 1.24 0.11
N LEU A 12 1.08 0.60 0.85
CA LEU A 12 2.47 1.00 0.95
C LEU A 12 3.21 0.58 -0.32
N LEU A 13 3.91 1.52 -0.93
CA LEU A 13 4.76 1.34 -2.10
C LEU A 13 6.21 1.64 -1.69
N LEU A 14 7.11 0.71 -1.98
CA LEU A 14 8.55 0.84 -1.74
C LEU A 14 9.27 0.74 -3.09
N TYR A 15 9.87 1.85 -3.50
CA TYR A 15 10.42 2.04 -4.84
C TYR A 15 11.90 1.62 -4.94
N PRO A 16 12.38 1.20 -6.11
CA PRO A 16 13.78 0.78 -6.29
C PRO A 16 14.83 1.85 -5.95
N ASP A 17 14.45 3.13 -5.89
CA ASP A 17 15.33 4.24 -5.55
C ASP A 17 15.50 4.45 -4.03
N GLY A 18 14.89 3.59 -3.20
CA GLY A 18 14.94 3.67 -1.73
C GLY A 18 13.90 4.62 -1.13
N THR A 19 13.02 5.21 -1.94
CA THR A 19 11.88 6.00 -1.46
C THR A 19 10.65 5.12 -1.24
N GLY A 20 9.68 5.63 -0.50
CA GLY A 20 8.40 4.94 -0.31
C GLY A 20 7.27 5.91 0.02
N GLU A 21 6.04 5.47 -0.24
CA GLU A 21 4.84 6.25 0.04
C GLU A 21 3.64 5.35 0.35
N VAL A 22 2.61 5.92 0.97
CA VAL A 22 1.32 5.26 1.19
C VAL A 22 0.26 5.91 0.32
N ARG A 23 -0.46 5.10 -0.44
CA ARG A 23 -1.63 5.52 -1.23
C ARG A 23 -2.90 4.94 -0.62
N VAL A 24 -4.00 5.67 -0.70
CA VAL A 24 -5.31 5.20 -0.25
C VAL A 24 -6.21 4.94 -1.45
N MET A 25 -6.61 3.68 -1.60
CA MET A 25 -7.56 3.25 -2.61
C MET A 25 -8.99 3.36 -2.08
N GLY A 26 -9.91 3.87 -2.90
CA GLY A 26 -11.32 4.01 -2.52
C GLY A 26 -12.09 4.97 -3.44
N GLY A 27 -13.39 5.11 -3.17
CA GLY A 27 -14.31 5.92 -3.99
C GLY A 27 -14.39 7.41 -3.64
N ASP A 28 -13.89 7.83 -2.47
CA ASP A 28 -13.99 9.24 -2.03
C ASP A 28 -12.86 10.09 -2.64
N LEU A 29 -13.10 10.58 -3.86
CA LEU A 29 -12.15 11.42 -4.60
C LEU A 29 -11.86 12.74 -3.90
N ALA A 30 -12.85 13.31 -3.18
CA ALA A 30 -12.72 14.57 -2.46
C ALA A 30 -11.82 14.43 -1.24
N ALA A 31 -11.81 13.25 -0.59
CA ALA A 31 -10.84 12.89 0.44
C ALA A 31 -9.46 12.47 -0.11
N GLY A 32 -9.23 12.58 -1.43
CA GLY A 32 -7.96 12.24 -2.05
C GLY A 32 -7.78 10.76 -2.39
N MET A 33 -8.78 9.90 -2.14
CA MET A 33 -8.73 8.49 -2.51
C MET A 33 -8.73 8.32 -4.03
N ARG A 34 -8.19 7.21 -4.52
CA ARG A 34 -8.24 6.87 -5.95
C ARG A 34 -8.76 5.44 -6.13
N PRO A 35 -9.76 5.22 -6.99
CA PRO A 35 -10.27 3.86 -7.23
C PRO A 35 -9.29 3.02 -8.04
N GLN A 36 -8.27 3.63 -8.63
CA GLN A 36 -7.25 2.94 -9.43
C GLN A 36 -5.85 3.35 -8.97
N LEU A 37 -4.97 2.37 -8.86
CA LEU A 37 -3.56 2.54 -8.51
C LEU A 37 -2.70 1.73 -9.46
N VAL A 38 -1.78 2.40 -10.14
CA VAL A 38 -0.70 1.77 -10.90
C VAL A 38 0.48 1.55 -9.94
N VAL A 39 0.94 0.31 -9.85
CA VAL A 39 2.16 -0.05 -9.14
C VAL A 39 3.27 -0.20 -10.19
N PRO A 40 4.30 0.67 -10.20
CA PRO A 40 5.40 0.53 -11.15
C PRO A 40 6.13 -0.79 -10.99
N ALA A 41 6.74 -1.28 -12.08
CA ALA A 41 7.54 -2.50 -12.03
C ALA A 41 8.62 -2.43 -10.94
N ARG A 42 8.94 -3.59 -10.34
CA ARG A 42 9.95 -3.74 -9.28
C ARG A 42 9.65 -2.96 -7.99
N THR A 43 8.41 -2.51 -7.80
CA THR A 43 7.96 -1.87 -6.57
C THR A 43 7.46 -2.94 -5.61
N PHE A 44 8.11 -3.07 -4.46
CA PHE A 44 7.55 -3.88 -3.38
C PHE A 44 6.31 -3.16 -2.85
N HIS A 45 5.22 -3.88 -2.59
CA HIS A 45 4.01 -3.29 -2.07
C HIS A 45 3.33 -4.16 -1.03
N MET A 46 2.69 -3.51 -0.06
CA MET A 46 1.93 -4.14 1.00
C MET A 46 0.65 -3.37 1.22
N SER A 47 -0.47 -4.08 1.35
CA SER A 47 -1.76 -3.46 1.60
C SER A 47 -2.27 -3.71 3.01
N ARG A 48 -2.92 -2.70 3.58
CA ARG A 48 -3.62 -2.80 4.86
C ARG A 48 -5.05 -2.30 4.69
N LEU A 49 -5.99 -3.03 5.28
CA LEU A 49 -7.38 -2.61 5.35
C LEU A 49 -7.57 -1.71 6.57
N GLU A 50 -8.30 -0.61 6.40
CA GLU A 50 -8.81 0.21 7.50
C GLU A 50 -10.29 -0.18 7.72
N PRO A 51 -10.59 -1.11 8.66
CA PRO A 51 -11.86 -1.82 8.66
C PRO A 51 -12.99 -1.00 9.29
N ALA A 52 -13.96 -0.60 8.47
CA ALA A 52 -15.27 -0.12 8.90
C ALA A 52 -16.38 -1.10 8.49
N LEU A 53 -16.37 -1.56 7.24
CA LEU A 53 -17.20 -2.62 6.69
C LEU A 53 -16.55 -4.01 6.82
N GLY A 54 -15.24 -4.07 7.02
CA GLY A 54 -14.48 -5.30 7.27
C GLY A 54 -14.03 -6.03 6.00
N TYR A 55 -14.21 -5.43 4.82
CA TYR A 55 -13.70 -5.98 3.56
C TYR A 55 -13.38 -4.89 2.54
N ALA A 56 -12.48 -5.18 1.61
CA ALA A 56 -12.33 -4.44 0.35
C ALA A 56 -12.29 -5.45 -0.80
N LEU A 57 -13.10 -5.21 -1.83
CA LEU A 57 -13.10 -5.98 -3.07
C LEU A 57 -12.28 -5.24 -4.12
N LEU A 58 -11.25 -5.90 -4.63
CA LEU A 58 -10.29 -5.34 -5.56
C LEU A 58 -10.10 -6.25 -6.78
N GLY A 59 -9.61 -5.68 -7.87
CA GLY A 59 -9.03 -6.42 -8.98
C GLY A 59 -7.61 -5.96 -9.27
N THR A 60 -6.74 -6.89 -9.62
CA THR A 60 -5.42 -6.59 -10.17
C THR A 60 -5.34 -7.02 -11.63
N THR A 61 -4.50 -6.33 -12.38
CA THR A 61 -4.15 -6.70 -13.74
C THR A 61 -2.67 -6.47 -13.86
N GLU A 62 -1.97 -7.49 -14.30
CA GLU A 62 -0.53 -7.53 -14.38
C GLU A 62 -0.15 -7.83 -15.83
N TRP A 63 0.87 -7.13 -16.32
CA TRP A 63 1.39 -7.31 -17.66
C TRP A 63 2.89 -7.03 -17.68
N PRO A 64 3.74 -8.00 -18.10
CA PRO A 64 3.43 -9.40 -18.41
C PRO A 64 2.80 -10.15 -17.23
N GLY A 65 2.18 -11.30 -17.47
CA GLY A 65 1.64 -12.11 -16.37
C GLY A 65 2.73 -12.46 -15.35
N VAL A 66 2.38 -12.45 -14.07
CA VAL A 66 3.30 -12.86 -12.98
C VAL A 66 3.41 -14.37 -12.94
N GLU A 67 4.63 -14.89 -13.05
CA GLU A 67 4.96 -16.30 -12.90
C GLU A 67 5.51 -16.56 -11.49
N ALA A 68 4.65 -17.01 -10.58
CA ALA A 68 5.12 -17.46 -9.27
C ALA A 68 5.86 -18.82 -9.41
N PRO A 69 6.99 -19.03 -8.70
CA PRO A 69 7.55 -18.17 -7.64
C PRO A 69 8.54 -17.12 -8.12
N ASP A 70 9.03 -17.19 -9.35
CA ASP A 70 10.17 -16.40 -9.84
C ASP A 70 9.90 -14.88 -9.82
N ASP A 71 8.63 -14.48 -9.96
CA ASP A 71 8.19 -13.09 -9.96
C ASP A 71 7.62 -12.62 -8.60
N VAL A 72 7.63 -13.45 -7.55
CA VAL A 72 7.05 -13.12 -6.24
C VAL A 72 8.07 -13.24 -5.12
N GLU A 73 8.50 -12.10 -4.58
CA GLU A 73 9.37 -12.02 -3.41
C GLU A 73 8.57 -11.76 -2.13
N THR A 74 8.92 -12.45 -1.04
CA THR A 74 8.40 -12.15 0.30
C THR A 74 9.28 -11.11 0.99
N GLY A 75 8.66 -10.12 1.61
CA GLY A 75 9.39 -9.06 2.32
C GLY A 75 9.82 -9.50 3.71
N GLU A 76 11.12 -9.63 3.95
CA GLU A 76 11.67 -9.77 5.30
C GLU A 76 11.70 -8.39 5.98
N ARG A 77 11.18 -8.33 7.21
CA ARG A 77 10.91 -7.09 7.92
C ARG A 77 12.16 -6.24 8.10
N GLU A 78 13.21 -6.83 8.66
CA GLU A 78 14.40 -6.08 9.01
C GLU A 78 15.18 -5.67 7.75
N ALA A 79 15.18 -6.51 6.72
CA ALA A 79 15.73 -6.18 5.41
C ALA A 79 15.03 -4.97 4.77
N LEU A 80 13.69 -4.93 4.79
CA LEU A 80 12.92 -3.78 4.28
C LEU A 80 13.20 -2.51 5.09
N ILE A 81 13.23 -2.61 6.42
CA ILE A 81 13.50 -1.45 7.29
C ILE A 81 14.90 -0.88 7.05
N ALA A 82 15.90 -1.75 6.85
CA ALA A 82 17.25 -1.35 6.53
C ALA A 82 17.37 -0.70 5.14
N ALA A 83 16.63 -1.21 4.15
CA ALA A 83 16.63 -0.67 2.79
C ALA A 83 15.89 0.68 2.67
N TYR A 84 14.88 0.93 3.51
CA TYR A 84 13.99 2.09 3.43
C TYR A 84 13.95 2.89 4.76
N PRO A 85 15.07 3.45 5.22
CA PRO A 85 15.17 4.03 6.56
C PRO A 85 14.26 5.25 6.79
N SER A 86 13.94 6.02 5.74
CA SER A 86 13.09 7.22 5.83
C SER A 86 11.62 6.90 6.15
N ILE A 87 11.15 5.69 5.85
CA ILE A 87 9.77 5.24 6.04
C ILE A 87 9.68 3.99 6.93
N ALA A 88 10.76 3.65 7.63
CA ALA A 88 10.88 2.47 8.49
C ALA A 88 9.76 2.34 9.54
N ALA A 89 9.31 3.45 10.13
CA ALA A 89 8.21 3.44 11.09
C ALA A 89 6.89 2.98 10.45
N THR A 90 6.61 3.43 9.23
CA THR A 90 5.42 3.01 8.47
C THR A 90 5.52 1.54 8.05
N ILE A 91 6.69 1.06 7.63
CA ILE A 91 6.91 -0.37 7.33
C ILE A 91 6.58 -1.23 8.55
N ARG A 92 7.11 -0.87 9.74
CA ARG A 92 6.77 -1.57 11.00
C ARG A 92 5.26 -1.59 11.23
N SER A 93 4.61 -0.43 11.14
CA SER A 93 3.16 -0.29 11.30
C SER A 93 2.36 -1.21 10.36
N PHE A 94 2.77 -1.33 9.09
CA PHE A 94 2.11 -2.22 8.13
C PHE A 94 2.32 -3.70 8.48
N MET A 95 3.52 -4.08 8.94
CA MET A 95 3.86 -5.47 9.24
C MET A 95 3.37 -5.95 10.63
N ASP A 96 3.13 -5.05 11.57
CA ASP A 96 2.67 -5.37 12.93
C ASP A 96 1.15 -5.63 13.00
N GLY A 97 0.42 -5.37 11.91
CA GLY A 97 -1.04 -5.55 11.89
C GLY A 97 -1.79 -4.67 12.89
N THR A 98 -1.12 -3.70 13.52
CA THR A 98 -1.74 -2.74 14.42
C THR A 98 -2.13 -1.52 13.59
N GLY A 99 -3.43 -1.18 13.61
CA GLY A 99 -4.01 -0.02 12.91
C GLY A 99 -3.51 1.29 13.50
N ALA A 100 -2.22 1.60 13.32
CA ALA A 100 -1.72 2.94 13.54
C ALA A 100 -2.28 3.81 12.40
N VAL A 101 -3.38 4.48 12.73
CA VAL A 101 -3.95 5.60 11.98
C VAL A 101 -2.85 6.64 11.83
N LEU A 102 -2.37 6.85 10.60
CA LEU A 102 -1.55 8.02 10.31
C LEU A 102 -2.43 9.26 10.50
N PRO A 103 -2.00 10.28 11.27
CA PRO A 103 -2.78 11.50 11.39
C PRO A 103 -2.96 12.10 9.99
N ARG A 104 -4.22 12.34 9.59
CA ARG A 104 -4.53 13.12 8.40
C ARG A 104 -3.71 14.40 8.48
N GLY A 105 -2.85 14.63 7.49
CA GLY A 105 -2.11 15.88 7.36
C GLY A 105 -3.10 17.03 7.51
N ALA A 106 -2.84 17.92 8.46
CA ALA A 106 -3.66 19.10 8.70
C ALA A 106 -3.75 19.87 7.38
N ALA A 107 -4.92 19.81 6.74
CA ALA A 107 -5.29 20.79 5.73
C ALA A 107 -5.36 22.13 6.48
N GLY A 108 -4.32 22.95 6.29
CA GLY A 108 -4.29 24.31 6.79
C GLY A 108 -5.50 25.06 6.22
N GLY A 109 -6.30 25.61 7.13
CA GLY A 109 -7.17 26.75 6.85
C GLY A 109 -6.43 28.06 7.03
#